data_AF-A0A1I3MA63-F1
#
_entry.id   AF-A0A1I3MA63-F1
#
_cell.length_a   1.000
_cell.length_b   1.000
_cell.length_c   1.000
_cell.angle_alpha   90.00
_cell.angle_beta   90.00
_cell.angle_gamma   90.00
#
_symmetry.space_group_name_H-M   'P 1'
#
loop_
_entity.id
_entity.type
_entity.pdbx_description
1 polymer ?
#
loop_
_entity_poly.entity_id
_entity_poly.type
_entity_poly.pdbx_seq_one_letter_code
_entity_poly.pdbx_strand_id
1 'polypeptide(L)'
;MQTETMPITRELLLKKANEIIRKHEDFIQGMYAESVEQKGGVLVFRGEYFLDEHGLPTTKSTAVFNMFKHLAHILSDEYHLVD
;
A
#
# COMPACT_ATOMS: atom_id res chain seq x y z
N MET A 1 5.99 23.36 -2.48
CA MET A 1 6.13 23.29 -1.01
C MET A 1 6.95 22.04 -0.76
N GLN A 2 8.11 22.14 -0.10
CA GLN A 2 8.78 20.93 0.38
C GLN A 2 7.92 20.41 1.52
N THR A 3 7.10 19.40 1.26
CA THR A 3 6.39 18.69 2.31
C THR A 3 7.46 17.94 3.08
N GLU A 4 7.79 18.39 4.29
CA GLU A 4 8.68 17.66 5.19
C GLU A 4 7.95 16.40 5.65
N THR A 5 8.24 15.28 4.99
CA THR A 5 7.71 13.97 5.39
C THR A 5 8.52 13.44 6.57
N MET A 6 7.89 12.59 7.39
CA MET A 6 8.51 12.01 8.58
C MET A 6 9.27 10.72 8.22
N PRO A 7 10.47 10.50 8.78
CA PRO A 7 11.19 9.24 8.59
C PRO A 7 10.43 8.08 9.24
N ILE A 8 10.34 6.95 8.56
CA ILE A 8 9.69 5.74 9.07
C ILE A 8 10.42 4.47 8.62
N THR A 9 10.42 3.44 9.46
CA THR A 9 10.92 2.12 9.06
C THR A 9 9.86 1.37 8.23
N ARG A 10 10.33 0.51 7.32
CA ARG A 10 9.46 -0.35 6.51
C ARG A 10 8.47 -1.17 7.34
N GLU A 11 8.93 -1.75 8.44
CA GLU A 11 8.08 -2.56 9.33
C GLU A 11 6.92 -1.74 9.92
N LEU A 12 7.22 -0.54 10.46
CA LEU A 12 6.20 0.31 11.07
C LEU A 12 5.22 0.85 10.02
N LEU A 13 5.72 1.19 8.83
CA LEU A 13 4.90 1.62 7.71
C LEU A 13 3.95 0.51 7.24
N LEU A 14 4.43 -0.72 7.10
CA LEU A 14 3.60 -1.87 6.73
C LEU A 14 2.54 -2.17 7.79
N LYS A 15 2.88 -2.05 9.08
CA LYS A 15 1.90 -2.19 10.16
C LYS A 15 0.78 -1.16 10.04
N LYS A 16 1.13 0.13 9.87
CA LYS A 16 0.17 1.22 9.64
C LYS A 16 -0.69 0.98 8.40
N ALA A 17 -0.07 0.62 7.28
CA ALA A 17 -0.77 0.33 6.04
C ALA A 17 -1.81 -0.78 6.22
N ASN A 18 -1.44 -1.88 6.89
CA ASN A 18 -2.36 -3.00 7.13
C ASN A 18 -3.46 -2.68 8.14
N GLU A 19 -3.25 -1.76 9.09
CA GLU A 19 -4.31 -1.22 9.94
C GLU A 19 -5.33 -0.39 9.14
N ILE A 20 -4.88 0.37 8.14
CA ILE A 20 -5.74 1.14 7.23
C ILE A 20 -6.53 0.19 6.32
N ILE A 21 -5.86 -0.78 5.69
CA ILE A 21 -6.49 -1.80 4.83
C ILE A 21 -7.68 -2.45 5.54
N ARG A 22 -7.50 -2.91 6.78
CA ARG A 22 -8.55 -3.61 7.53
C ARG A 22 -9.76 -2.75 7.90
N LYS A 23 -9.62 -1.42 7.92
CA LYS A 23 -10.69 -0.48 8.30
C LYS A 23 -11.39 0.13 7.09
N HIS A 24 -10.86 -0.08 5.89
CA HIS A 24 -11.39 0.51 4.68
C HIS A 24 -12.62 -0.26 4.17
N GLU A 25 -13.58 0.45 3.58
CA GLU A 25 -14.85 -0.12 3.11
C GLU A 25 -14.68 -1.18 2.01
N ASP A 26 -13.74 -0.94 1.08
CA ASP A 26 -13.36 -1.88 0.01
C ASP A 26 -12.47 -3.06 0.48
N PHE A 27 -12.34 -3.30 1.79
CA PHE A 27 -11.56 -4.43 2.28
C PHE A 27 -12.14 -5.77 1.80
N ILE A 28 -11.29 -6.65 1.29
CA ILE A 28 -11.63 -8.04 0.97
C ILE A 28 -10.73 -9.00 1.74
N GLN A 29 -11.29 -10.16 2.11
CA GLN A 29 -10.54 -11.18 2.83
C GLN A 29 -9.28 -11.60 2.06
N GLY A 30 -8.13 -11.59 2.74
CA GLY A 30 -6.83 -11.89 2.16
C GLY A 30 -6.05 -10.66 1.67
N MET A 31 -6.67 -9.48 1.63
CA MET A 31 -5.97 -8.25 1.25
C MET A 31 -4.97 -7.86 2.35
N TYR A 32 -3.69 -7.80 1.98
CA TYR A 32 -2.61 -7.47 2.90
C TYR A 32 -1.42 -6.85 2.13
N ALA A 33 -0.80 -5.83 2.70
CA ALA A 33 0.45 -5.27 2.19
C ALA A 33 1.64 -6.03 2.80
N GLU A 34 2.35 -6.79 1.97
CA GLU A 34 3.48 -7.62 2.36
C GLU A 34 4.80 -6.88 2.27
N SER A 35 4.93 -6.00 1.29
CA SER A 35 6.10 -5.17 1.11
C SER A 35 5.73 -3.79 0.61
N VAL A 36 6.64 -2.87 0.83
CA VAL A 36 6.60 -1.50 0.32
C VAL A 36 7.97 -1.22 -0.25
N GLU A 37 8.10 -0.31 -1.20
CA GLU A 37 9.36 0.26 -1.69
C GLU A 37 9.16 1.77 -1.88
N GLN A 38 10.22 2.57 -1.77
CA GLN A 38 10.13 3.99 -2.07
C GLN A 38 10.80 4.27 -3.43
N LYS A 39 10.04 4.83 -4.37
CA LYS A 39 10.50 5.25 -5.69
C LYS A 39 10.39 6.75 -5.79
N GLY A 40 11.52 7.44 -5.58
CA GLY A 40 11.53 8.90 -5.46
C GLY A 40 10.75 9.34 -4.23
N GLY A 41 9.72 10.16 -4.41
CA GLY A 41 8.83 10.62 -3.34
C GLY A 41 7.60 9.75 -3.10
N VAL A 42 7.48 8.58 -3.75
CA VAL A 42 6.26 7.76 -3.71
C VAL A 42 6.54 6.38 -3.12
N LEU A 43 5.73 5.99 -2.15
CA LEU A 43 5.67 4.65 -1.58
C LEU A 43 4.84 3.72 -2.47
N VAL A 44 5.38 2.56 -2.81
CA VAL A 44 4.75 1.57 -3.68
C VAL A 44 4.54 0.29 -2.88
N PHE A 45 3.28 -0.03 -2.60
CA PHE A 45 2.88 -1.22 -1.84
C PHE A 45 2.67 -2.44 -2.76
N ARG A 46 3.00 -3.62 -2.24
CA ARG A 46 2.85 -4.91 -2.92
C ARG A 46 2.30 -5.96 -1.95
N GLY A 47 1.58 -6.93 -2.50
CA GLY A 47 0.99 -8.05 -1.79
C GLY A 47 0.12 -8.87 -2.73
N GLU A 48 -0.89 -9.55 -2.18
CA GLU A 48 -1.82 -10.37 -2.96
C GLU A 48 -2.70 -9.51 -3.90
N TYR A 49 -2.71 -9.84 -5.20
CA TYR A 49 -3.47 -9.11 -6.23
C TYR A 49 -4.72 -9.87 -6.71
N PHE A 50 -4.97 -11.10 -6.24
CA PHE A 50 -6.09 -11.95 -6.64
C PHE A 50 -6.18 -12.13 -8.15
N LEU A 51 -5.04 -12.45 -8.78
CA LEU A 51 -4.96 -12.75 -10.19
C LEU A 51 -5.60 -14.12 -10.48
N ASP A 52 -6.05 -14.32 -11.71
CA ASP A 52 -6.50 -15.65 -12.14
C ASP A 52 -5.33 -16.61 -12.40
N GLU A 53 -5.65 -17.83 -12.81
CA GLU A 53 -4.69 -18.88 -13.14
C GLU A 53 -3.75 -18.54 -14.31
N HIS A 54 -4.08 -17.53 -15.11
CA HIS A 54 -3.25 -17.00 -16.19
C HIS A 54 -2.47 -15.75 -15.78
N GLY A 55 -2.58 -15.31 -14.52
CA GLY A 55 -1.94 -14.11 -14.00
C GLY A 55 -2.63 -12.81 -14.45
N LEU A 56 -3.89 -12.88 -14.90
CA LEU A 56 -4.63 -11.70 -15.32
C LEU A 56 -5.41 -11.09 -14.15
N PRO A 57 -5.57 -9.74 -14.13
CA PRO A 57 -6.40 -9.07 -13.13
C PRO A 57 -7.85 -9.54 -13.15
N THR A 58 -8.41 -9.75 -11.96
CA THR A 58 -9.82 -10.03 -11.74
C THR A 58 -10.54 -8.80 -11.17
N THR A 59 -11.85 -8.89 -10.97
CA THR A 59 -12.63 -7.86 -10.26
C THR A 59 -12.08 -7.58 -8.86
N LYS A 60 -11.51 -8.59 -8.18
CA LYS A 60 -10.87 -8.43 -6.87
C LYS A 60 -9.55 -7.66 -6.96
N SER A 61 -8.82 -7.82 -8.06
CA SER A 61 -7.58 -7.08 -8.31
C SER A 61 -7.82 -5.57 -8.34
N THR A 62 -8.96 -5.13 -8.88
CA THR A 62 -9.33 -3.70 -8.89
C THR A 62 -9.40 -3.12 -7.48
N ALA A 63 -9.99 -3.83 -6.51
CA ALA A 63 -10.06 -3.39 -5.12
C ALA A 63 -8.65 -3.25 -4.51
N VAL A 64 -7.76 -4.22 -4.78
CA VAL A 64 -6.36 -4.15 -4.31
C VAL A 64 -5.61 -2.98 -4.93
N PHE A 65 -5.73 -2.76 -6.25
CA PHE A 65 -5.08 -1.63 -6.91
C PHE A 65 -5.53 -0.30 -6.34
N ASN A 66 -6.84 -0.14 -6.10
CA ASN A 66 -7.38 1.07 -5.47
C ASN A 66 -6.85 1.24 -4.04
N MET A 67 -6.80 0.16 -3.25
CA MET A 67 -6.27 0.19 -1.90
C MET A 67 -4.79 0.60 -1.86
N PHE A 68 -3.95 -0.05 -2.67
CA PHE A 68 -2.52 0.26 -2.69
C PHE A 68 -2.25 1.66 -3.25
N LYS A 69 -3.06 2.13 -4.21
CA LYS A 69 -3.03 3.52 -4.67
C LYS A 69 -3.42 4.49 -3.55
N HIS A 70 -4.46 4.19 -2.77
CA HIS A 70 -4.89 5.01 -1.64
C HIS A 70 -3.79 5.10 -0.57
N LEU A 71 -3.20 3.97 -0.18
CA LEU A 71 -2.07 3.91 0.74
C LEU A 71 -0.87 4.70 0.24
N ALA A 72 -0.51 4.51 -1.03
CA ALA A 72 0.59 5.25 -1.66
C ALA A 72 0.34 6.75 -1.59
N HIS A 73 -0.88 7.22 -1.88
CA HIS A 73 -1.20 8.64 -1.83
C HIS A 73 -1.05 9.21 -0.41
N ILE A 74 -1.78 8.65 0.58
CA ILE A 74 -1.83 9.24 1.91
C ILE A 74 -0.50 9.09 2.67
N LEU A 75 0.17 7.94 2.53
CA LEU A 75 1.38 7.68 3.31
C LEU A 75 2.62 8.34 2.69
N SER A 76 2.64 8.59 1.37
CA SER A 76 3.77 9.30 0.74
C SER A 76 3.76 10.78 1.05
N ASP A 77 2.57 11.35 1.31
CA ASP A 77 2.44 12.74 1.74
C ASP A 77 2.89 12.93 3.20
N GLU A 78 2.91 11.86 4.00
CA GLU A 78 3.27 11.88 5.42
C GLU A 78 4.68 11.35 5.73
N TYR A 79 5.16 10.34 4.99
CA TYR A 79 6.34 9.57 5.39
C TYR A 79 7.36 9.34 4.26
N HIS A 80 8.61 9.12 4.65
CA HIS A 80 9.66 8.56 3.81
C HIS A 80 10.41 7.44 4.55
N LEU A 81 10.82 6.42 3.81
CA LEU A 81 11.59 5.29 4.30
C LEU A 81 13.02 5.70 4.65
N VAL A 82 13.52 5.18 5.77
CA VAL A 82 14.90 5.42 6.28
C VAL A 82 15.66 4.15 6.61
N ASP A 83 15.11 2.99 6.25
CA ASP A 83 15.69 1.66 6.45
C ASP A 83 16.76 1.29 5.41
#